data_AF-A0A6B4JL26-F1
#
_entry.id   AF-A0A6B4JL26-F1
#
_cell.length_a   1.000
_cell.length_b   1.000
_cell.length_c   1.000
_cell.angle_alpha   90.00
_cell.angle_beta   90.00
_cell.angle_gamma   90.00
#
_symmetry.space_group_name_H-M   'P 1'
#
loop_
_entity.id
_entity.type
_entity.pdbx_description
1 polymer ?
#
loop_
_entity_poly.entity_id
_entity_poly.type
_entity_poly.pdbx_seq_one_letter_code
_entity_poly.pdbx_strand_id
1 'polypeptide(L)'
;MIEITYLREMEKVQVLPIEVQEVIKGILEILDTEYGADRDKYVDGGYIMVAESVKDFKEIRKKTHIDINSTISEYIDKIECSNGKVYTNSLVLCNNDYSISLIIPFEIMPENLLKQMQKII
;
A
#
# COMPACT_ATOMS: atom_id res chain seq x y z
N MET A 1 -2.26 -10.79 -5.17
CA MET A 1 -2.24 -9.77 -4.09
C MET A 1 -1.53 -10.29 -2.86
N ILE A 2 -0.82 -9.40 -2.16
CA ILE A 2 -0.18 -9.69 -0.88
C ILE A 2 -0.76 -8.76 0.17
N GLU A 3 -1.14 -9.33 1.32
CA GLU A 3 -1.54 -8.58 2.50
C GLU A 3 -0.43 -8.77 3.55
N ILE A 4 0.19 -7.66 3.96
CA ILE A 4 1.26 -7.66 4.95
C ILE A 4 0.93 -6.68 6.06
N THR A 5 0.98 -7.18 7.29
CA THR A 5 0.50 -6.47 8.48
C THR A 5 1.63 -6.15 9.43
N TYR A 6 2.51 -7.10 9.74
CA TYR A 6 3.51 -6.92 10.80
C TYR A 6 4.92 -6.97 10.21
N LEU A 7 5.88 -6.31 10.85
CA LEU A 7 7.28 -6.34 10.42
C LEU A 7 7.85 -7.76 10.35
N ARG A 8 7.38 -8.65 11.24
CA ARG A 8 7.73 -10.07 11.24
C ARG A 8 7.26 -10.87 10.01
N GLU A 9 6.46 -10.27 9.13
CA GLU A 9 5.90 -10.91 7.92
C GLU A 9 6.64 -10.52 6.63
N MET A 10 7.82 -9.89 6.75
CA MET A 10 8.61 -9.41 5.59
C MET A 10 8.98 -10.52 4.59
N GLU A 11 8.95 -11.79 4.99
CA GLU A 11 9.13 -12.91 4.06
C GLU A 11 8.08 -12.95 2.95
N LYS A 12 6.87 -12.42 3.17
CA LYS A 12 5.78 -12.40 2.18
C LYS A 12 6.09 -11.56 0.95
N VAL A 13 7.01 -10.60 1.06
CA VAL A 13 7.30 -9.60 0.02
C VAL A 13 8.70 -9.73 -0.58
N GLN A 14 9.44 -10.79 -0.25
CA GLN A 14 10.80 -11.03 -0.75
C GLN A 14 10.91 -11.15 -2.28
N VAL A 15 9.79 -11.44 -2.95
CA VAL A 15 9.70 -11.51 -4.42
C VAL A 15 9.62 -10.13 -5.09
N LEU A 16 9.32 -9.06 -4.33
CA LEU A 16 9.24 -7.70 -4.84
C LEU A 16 10.63 -7.08 -5.00
N PRO A 17 10.81 -6.01 -5.80
CA PRO A 17 12.07 -5.27 -5.84
C PRO A 17 12.49 -4.78 -4.45
N ILE A 18 13.81 -4.68 -4.22
CA ILE A 18 14.34 -4.33 -2.88
C ILE A 18 13.86 -2.96 -2.41
N GLU A 19 13.71 -2.01 -3.33
CA GLU A 19 13.23 -0.65 -3.04
C GLU A 19 11.77 -0.66 -2.56
N VAL A 20 10.95 -1.57 -3.10
CA VAL A 20 9.57 -1.78 -2.62
C VAL A 20 9.58 -2.44 -1.25
N GLN A 21 10.48 -3.40 -1.01
CA GLN A 21 10.63 -4.04 0.30
C GLN A 21 11.07 -3.03 1.37
N GLU A 22 11.97 -2.10 1.05
CA GLU A 22 12.44 -1.05 1.96
C GLU A 22 11.31 -0.08 2.34
N VAL A 23 10.49 0.34 1.38
CA VAL A 23 9.30 1.17 1.66
C VAL A 23 8.31 0.42 2.53
N ILE A 24 8.00 -0.83 2.21
CA ILE A 24 7.11 -1.69 3.02
C ILE A 24 7.66 -1.83 4.44
N LYS A 25 8.95 -2.11 4.58
CA LYS A 25 9.63 -2.24 5.87
C LYS A 25 9.51 -0.96 6.69
N GLY A 26 9.78 0.21 6.11
CA GLY A 26 9.68 1.48 6.82
C GLY A 26 8.26 1.77 7.33
N ILE A 27 7.23 1.47 6.53
CA ILE A 27 5.83 1.60 6.96
C ILE A 27 5.54 0.64 8.13
N LEU A 28 5.96 -0.62 8.03
CA LEU A 28 5.73 -1.63 9.06
C LEU A 28 6.49 -1.33 10.36
N GLU A 29 7.71 -0.79 10.29
CA GLU A 29 8.48 -0.34 11.45
C GLU A 29 7.73 0.75 12.21
N ILE A 30 7.16 1.73 11.51
CA ILE A 30 6.32 2.78 12.12
C ILE A 30 5.08 2.15 12.76
N LEU A 31 4.35 1.31 12.03
CA LEU A 31 3.11 0.71 12.53
C LEU A 31 3.35 -0.18 13.76
N ASP A 32 4.38 -1.02 13.75
CA ASP A 32 4.71 -1.89 14.87
C ASP A 32 5.23 -1.09 16.09
N THR A 33 5.92 0.04 15.86
CA THR A 33 6.43 0.90 16.93
C THR A 33 5.32 1.72 17.58
N GLU A 34 4.47 2.36 16.78
CA GLU A 34 3.48 3.33 17.27
C GLU A 34 2.17 2.66 17.73
N TYR A 35 1.76 1.56 17.08
CA TYR A 35 0.51 0.86 17.38
C TYR A 35 0.71 -0.52 17.99
N GLY A 36 1.95 -1.02 18.00
CA GLY A 36 2.32 -2.31 18.58
C GLY A 36 2.46 -3.43 17.55
N ALA A 37 3.42 -4.32 17.80
CA ALA A 37 3.69 -5.47 16.95
C ALA A 37 2.57 -6.54 16.97
N ASP A 38 1.62 -6.45 17.90
CA ASP A 38 0.47 -7.36 18.00
C ASP A 38 -0.88 -6.62 17.85
N ARG A 39 -0.87 -5.42 17.24
CA ARG A 39 -2.06 -4.61 17.04
C ARG A 39 -3.15 -5.34 16.25
N ASP A 40 -4.41 -4.99 16.53
CA ASP A 40 -5.51 -5.35 15.63
C ASP A 40 -5.50 -4.41 14.42
N LYS A 41 -5.06 -4.96 13.29
CA LYS A 41 -4.89 -4.21 12.05
C LYS A 41 -6.16 -3.59 11.48
N TYR A 42 -7.35 -4.06 11.90
CA TYR A 42 -8.62 -3.51 11.43
C TYR A 42 -9.16 -2.40 12.31
N VAL A 43 -8.48 -2.13 13.43
CA VAL A 43 -8.87 -1.11 14.41
C VAL A 43 -7.79 -0.03 14.49
N ASP A 44 -6.52 -0.42 14.59
CA ASP A 44 -5.41 0.46 14.92
C ASP A 44 -4.25 0.39 13.90
N GLY A 45 -3.76 1.56 13.50
CA GLY A 45 -2.65 1.82 12.59
C GLY A 45 -2.95 1.50 11.13
N GLY A 46 -3.28 0.24 10.86
CA GLY A 46 -3.53 -0.26 9.51
C GLY A 46 -2.55 -1.32 9.03
N TYR A 47 -2.53 -1.51 7.71
CA TYR A 47 -1.70 -2.52 7.03
C TYR A 47 -1.47 -2.15 5.56
N ILE A 48 -0.68 -2.97 4.86
CA ILE A 48 -0.31 -2.74 3.48
C ILE A 48 -0.96 -3.81 2.60
N MET A 49 -1.51 -3.37 1.47
CA MET A 49 -2.03 -4.22 0.39
C MET A 49 -1.20 -4.02 -0.87
N VAL A 50 -0.59 -5.09 -1.37
CA VAL A 50 0.13 -5.11 -2.64
C VAL A 50 -0.77 -5.70 -3.72
N ALA A 51 -1.08 -4.92 -4.75
CA ALA A 51 -1.72 -5.43 -5.97
C ALA A 51 -0.66 -5.91 -6.95
N GLU A 52 -0.78 -7.15 -7.42
CA GLU A 52 0.13 -7.73 -8.42
C GLU A 52 -0.49 -7.72 -9.82
N SER A 53 -1.82 -7.62 -9.91
CA SER A 53 -2.54 -7.50 -11.18
C SER A 53 -3.87 -6.74 -11.02
N VAL A 54 -4.45 -6.29 -12.13
CA VAL A 54 -5.78 -5.63 -12.13
C VAL A 54 -6.88 -6.52 -11.53
N LYS A 55 -6.73 -7.85 -11.60
CA LYS A 55 -7.69 -8.78 -10.98
C LYS A 55 -7.75 -8.64 -9.46
N ASP A 56 -6.64 -8.25 -8.84
CA ASP A 56 -6.54 -8.06 -7.40
C ASP A 56 -7.41 -6.90 -6.92
N PHE A 57 -7.74 -5.92 -7.77
CA PHE A 57 -8.53 -4.75 -7.37
C PHE A 57 -9.92 -5.14 -6.85
N LYS A 58 -10.52 -6.18 -7.44
CA LYS A 58 -11.81 -6.71 -6.98
C LYS A 58 -11.68 -7.35 -5.59
N GLU A 59 -10.61 -8.10 -5.35
CA GLU A 59 -10.39 -8.78 -4.07
C GLU A 59 -10.00 -7.78 -2.97
N ILE A 60 -9.19 -6.78 -3.30
CA ILE A 60 -8.90 -5.65 -2.41
C ILE A 60 -10.19 -4.95 -2.02
N ARG A 61 -11.03 -4.56 -2.99
CA ARG A 61 -12.34 -3.93 -2.71
C ARG A 61 -13.22 -4.80 -1.82
N LYS A 62 -13.24 -6.12 -2.03
CA LYS A 62 -14.03 -7.04 -1.21
C LYS A 62 -13.53 -7.11 0.23
N LYS A 63 -12.22 -7.05 0.45
CA LYS A 63 -11.60 -7.11 1.79
C LYS A 63 -11.64 -5.79 2.54
N THR A 64 -11.39 -4.69 1.86
CA THR A 64 -11.14 -3.38 2.48
C THR A 64 -12.31 -2.41 2.33
N HIS A 65 -13.28 -2.72 1.47
CA HIS A 65 -14.31 -1.81 0.99
C HIS A 65 -13.80 -0.60 0.21
N ILE A 66 -12.49 -0.53 -0.09
CA ILE A 66 -11.88 0.52 -0.90
C ILE A 66 -12.04 0.18 -2.39
N ASP A 67 -12.70 1.05 -3.15
CA ASP A 67 -12.66 0.98 -4.61
C ASP A 67 -11.44 1.76 -5.11
N ILE A 68 -10.39 1.03 -5.50
CA ILE A 68 -9.11 1.62 -5.96
C ILE A 68 -9.32 2.54 -7.17
N ASN A 69 -10.40 2.36 -7.96
CA ASN A 69 -10.66 3.19 -9.14
C ASN A 69 -11.29 4.55 -8.80
N SER A 70 -11.76 4.76 -7.57
CA SER A 70 -12.43 5.99 -7.14
C SER A 70 -11.96 6.52 -5.78
N THR A 71 -11.09 5.79 -5.09
CA THR A 71 -10.57 6.18 -3.77
C THR A 71 -9.74 7.47 -3.83
N ILE A 72 -9.76 8.22 -2.73
CA ILE A 72 -8.94 9.42 -2.53
C ILE A 72 -7.78 9.00 -1.64
N SER A 73 -6.56 9.26 -2.10
CA SER A 73 -5.35 9.00 -1.32
C SER A 73 -4.91 10.26 -0.60
N GLU A 74 -4.44 10.11 0.63
CA GLU A 74 -3.82 11.18 1.42
C GLU A 74 -2.52 11.65 0.75
N TYR A 75 -1.69 10.69 0.35
CA TYR A 75 -0.52 10.92 -0.49
C TYR A 75 -0.33 9.78 -1.49
N ILE A 76 0.45 10.07 -2.53
CA ILE A 76 0.87 9.08 -3.52
C ILE A 76 2.34 9.32 -3.86
N ASP A 77 3.20 8.36 -3.50
CA ASP A 77 4.63 8.40 -3.78
C ASP A 77 5.04 7.33 -4.79
N LYS A 78 6.03 7.67 -5.64
CA LYS A 78 6.66 6.71 -6.55
C LYS A 78 7.79 5.97 -5.84
N ILE A 79 7.92 4.69 -6.19
CA ILE A 79 9.02 3.83 -5.80
C ILE A 79 9.73 3.43 -7.10
N GLU A 80 10.84 4.10 -7.40
CA GLU A 80 11.67 3.79 -8.56
C GLU A 80 12.61 2.64 -8.22
N CYS A 81 12.53 1.55 -8.97
CA CYS A 81 13.35 0.38 -8.75
C CYS A 81 14.53 0.37 -9.73
N SER A 82 15.70 -0.07 -9.28
CA SER A 82 16.93 -0.20 -10.08
C SER A 82 16.77 -1.10 -11.31
N ASN A 83 15.78 -2.01 -11.32
CA ASN A 83 15.44 -2.86 -12.47
C ASN A 83 14.54 -2.16 -13.52
N GLY A 84 14.28 -0.86 -13.37
CA GLY A 84 13.45 -0.06 -14.27
C GLY A 84 11.95 -0.16 -14.03
N LYS A 85 11.49 -1.02 -13.11
CA LYS A 85 10.09 -1.04 -12.69
C LYS A 85 9.78 0.16 -11.79
N VAL A 86 8.54 0.62 -11.85
CA VAL A 86 8.03 1.67 -10.96
C VAL A 86 6.81 1.15 -10.25
N TYR A 87 6.75 1.38 -8.95
CA TYR A 87 5.57 1.13 -8.11
C TYR A 87 5.10 2.45 -7.52
N THR A 88 3.90 2.46 -6.97
CA THR A 88 3.38 3.58 -6.18
C THR A 88 2.93 3.09 -4.82
N ASN A 89 3.16 3.91 -3.80
CA ASN A 89 2.52 3.80 -2.50
C ASN A 89 1.43 4.87 -2.39
N SER A 90 0.18 4.45 -2.29
CA SER A 90 -0.98 5.33 -2.09
C SER A 90 -1.57 5.07 -0.70
N LEU A 91 -1.47 6.03 0.21
CA LEU A 91 -2.08 5.92 1.52
C LEU A 91 -3.56 6.30 1.46
N VAL A 92 -4.44 5.41 1.88
CA VAL A 92 -5.87 5.67 2.00
C VAL A 92 -6.25 5.68 3.48
N LEU A 93 -6.71 6.84 3.97
CA LEU A 93 -7.25 6.97 5.32
C LEU A 93 -8.65 6.33 5.36
N CYS A 94 -8.83 5.35 6.25
CA CYS A 94 -10.11 4.67 6.44
C CYS A 94 -10.88 5.27 7.63
N ASN A 95 -10.15 5.74 8.66
CA ASN A 95 -10.61 6.64 9.72
C ASN A 95 -9.38 7.36 10.34
N ASN A 96 -9.53 7.99 11.51
CA ASN A 96 -8.44 8.75 12.15
C ASN A 96 -7.23 7.91 12.57
N ASP A 97 -7.45 6.65 12.96
CA ASP A 97 -6.43 5.77 13.53
C ASP A 97 -6.18 4.52 12.66
N TYR A 98 -6.81 4.43 11.48
CA TYR A 98 -6.73 3.27 10.59
C TYR A 98 -6.57 3.71 9.13
N SER A 99 -5.52 3.21 8.50
CA SER A 99 -5.19 3.50 7.10
C SER A 99 -4.75 2.25 6.34
N ILE A 100 -4.77 2.30 5.02
CA ILE A 100 -4.24 1.23 4.18
C ILE A 100 -3.29 1.84 3.16
N SER A 101 -2.04 1.37 3.16
CA SER A 101 -1.08 1.65 2.09
C SER A 101 -1.31 0.68 0.94
N LEU A 102 -1.68 1.22 -0.22
CA LEU A 102 -1.84 0.47 -1.46
C LEU A 102 -0.53 0.55 -2.27
N ILE A 103 0.15 -0.59 -2.40
CA ILE A 103 1.34 -0.73 -3.24
C ILE A 103 0.91 -1.31 -4.59
N ILE A 104 1.10 -0.56 -5.67
CA ILE A 104 0.61 -0.92 -7.01
C ILE A 104 1.73 -0.70 -8.05
N PRO A 105 2.02 -1.65 -8.95
CA PRO A 105 2.85 -1.40 -10.11
C PRO A 105 2.29 -0.24 -10.94
N PHE A 106 3.13 0.72 -11.29
CA PHE A 106 2.71 1.93 -12.00
C PHE A 106 1.98 1.61 -13.32
N GLU A 107 2.40 0.54 -14.00
CA GLU A 107 1.80 0.06 -15.25
C GLU A 107 0.30 -0.29 -15.15
N ILE A 108 -0.18 -0.68 -13.97
CA ILE A 108 -1.58 -1.06 -13.75
C ILE A 108 -2.34 -0.04 -12.89
N MET A 109 -1.72 1.09 -12.56
CA MET A 109 -2.28 2.11 -11.70
C MET A 109 -3.59 2.68 -12.28
N PRO A 110 -4.67 2.77 -11.48
CA PRO A 110 -5.92 3.37 -11.96
C PRO A 110 -5.78 4.85 -12.34
N GLU A 111 -6.55 5.26 -13.35
CA GLU A 111 -6.54 6.63 -13.89
C GLU A 111 -6.84 7.68 -12.81
N ASN A 112 -7.67 7.37 -11.81
CA ASN A 112 -8.00 8.32 -10.75
C ASN A 112 -6.78 8.63 -9.85
N LEU A 113 -5.94 7.64 -9.54
CA LEU A 113 -4.76 7.81 -8.71
C LEU A 113 -3.69 8.55 -9.52
N LEU A 114 -3.54 8.23 -10.81
CA LEU A 114 -2.66 8.97 -11.72
C LEU A 114 -3.03 10.46 -11.79
N LYS A 115 -4.32 10.78 -11.87
CA LYS A 115 -4.81 12.17 -11.84
C LYS A 115 -4.53 12.86 -10.50
N GLN A 116 -4.60 12.14 -9.38
CA GLN A 116 -4.29 12.69 -8.06
C GLN A 116 -2.80 13.07 -7.96
N MET A 117 -1.89 12.25 -8.48
CA MET A 117 -0.46 12.56 -8.52
C MET A 117 -0.14 13.86 -9.28
N GLN A 118 -0.87 14.14 -10.36
CA GLN A 118 -0.64 15.31 -11.21
C GLN A 118 -1.22 16.62 -10.64
N LYS A 119 -2.10 16.53 -9.64
CA LYS A 119 -2.77 17.70 -9.04
C LYS A 119 -2.04 18.29 -7.84
N ILE A 120 -0.93 17.69 -7.41
CA ILE A 120 -0.13 18.14 -6.26
C ILE A 120 0.93 19.18 -6.73
N ILE A 121 0.60 20.01 -7.73
CA ILE A 121 1.46 21.10 -8.23
C ILE A 121 0.71 22.42 -8.14
#